data_AF-A0A4S3KMZ4-F1
#
_entry.id   AF-A0A4S3KMZ4-F1
#
_cell.length_a   1.000
_cell.length_b   1.000
_cell.length_c   1.000
_cell.angle_alpha   90.00
_cell.angle_beta   90.00
_cell.angle_gamma   90.00
#
_symmetry.space_group_name_H-M   'P 1'
#
loop_
_entity.id
_entity.type
_entity.pdbx_description
1 polymer ?
#
loop_
_entity_poly.entity_id
_entity_poly.type
_entity_poly.pdbx_seq_one_letter_code
_entity_poly.pdbx_strand_id
1 'polypeptide(L)'
;METSPKPIRRILFFNSVPDIMGRFCHTLPERDQTLAIRNQYSLDALIVLLCLARKGEMLEDDPQHHLPSACAFDILPRVLYTHWPLRYRWEHLFACLDRIYWQRVYLDGSCYMYPIKKMRAHLMMLDADPAAKLPQKSGKRLRVICDDPLRLAEERILRAISVT
;
A
#
# COMPACT_ATOMS: atom_id res chain seq x y z
N MET A 1 -19.57 -16.92 -9.69
CA MET A 1 -18.18 -16.44 -9.64
C MET A 1 -17.95 -15.59 -10.89
N GLU A 2 -17.24 -14.47 -10.76
CA GLU A 2 -16.92 -13.47 -11.83
C GLU A 2 -17.90 -12.29 -12.04
N THR A 3 -17.88 -11.31 -11.12
CA THR A 3 -18.50 -9.99 -11.33
C THR A 3 -17.49 -8.86 -11.54
N SER A 4 -16.18 -9.15 -11.50
CA SER A 4 -15.16 -8.10 -11.53
C SER A 4 -14.91 -7.51 -12.93
N PRO A 5 -14.71 -6.19 -13.05
CA PRO A 5 -14.38 -5.52 -14.30
C PRO A 5 -13.23 -6.18 -15.08
N LYS A 6 -13.32 -6.20 -16.43
CA LYS A 6 -12.30 -6.81 -17.31
C LYS A 6 -10.86 -6.33 -17.02
N PRO A 7 -10.59 -5.04 -16.72
CA PRO A 7 -9.23 -4.59 -16.38
C PRO A 7 -8.68 -5.22 -15.09
N ILE A 8 -9.55 -5.42 -14.10
CA ILE A 8 -9.21 -6.03 -12.81
C ILE A 8 -8.84 -7.50 -13.00
N ARG A 9 -9.65 -8.23 -13.79
CA ARG A 9 -9.37 -9.63 -14.12
C ARG A 9 -8.06 -9.80 -14.91
N ARG A 10 -7.77 -8.88 -15.83
CA ARG A 10 -6.53 -8.91 -16.63
C ARG A 10 -5.28 -8.72 -15.77
N ILE A 11 -5.36 -7.91 -14.72
CA ILE A 11 -4.25 -7.68 -13.77
C ILE A 11 -4.09 -8.86 -12.79
N LEU A 12 -5.20 -9.44 -12.32
CA LEU A 12 -5.18 -10.50 -11.30
C LEU A 12 -4.90 -11.91 -11.86
N PHE A 13 -5.29 -12.22 -13.10
CA PHE A 13 -5.38 -13.62 -13.54
C PHE A 13 -4.71 -13.97 -14.89
N PHE A 14 -4.36 -13.02 -15.76
CA PHE A 14 -4.18 -13.37 -17.20
C PHE A 14 -2.88 -12.95 -17.91
N ASN A 15 -1.87 -12.41 -17.22
CA ASN A 15 -0.73 -11.82 -17.94
C ASN A 15 0.58 -12.62 -18.01
N SER A 16 0.65 -13.88 -17.57
CA SER A 16 1.88 -14.67 -17.80
C SER A 16 1.71 -16.16 -17.67
N VAL A 17 2.43 -16.89 -18.53
CA VAL A 17 2.78 -18.29 -18.29
C VAL A 17 3.66 -18.30 -17.03
N PRO A 18 3.36 -19.12 -16.02
CA PRO A 18 4.21 -19.24 -14.85
C PRO A 18 5.62 -19.66 -15.29
N ASP A 19 6.65 -19.09 -14.67
CA ASP A 19 8.03 -19.48 -14.94
C ASP A 19 8.30 -20.93 -14.52
N ILE A 20 9.52 -21.41 -14.74
CA ILE A 20 9.92 -22.80 -14.42
C ILE A 20 9.72 -23.18 -12.94
N MET A 21 9.52 -22.21 -12.04
CA MET A 21 9.24 -22.39 -10.61
C MET A 21 7.75 -22.19 -10.27
N GLY A 22 6.87 -22.06 -11.27
CA GLY A 22 5.44 -21.81 -11.05
C GLY A 22 5.09 -20.35 -10.79
N ARG A 23 6.00 -19.39 -11.02
CA ARG A 23 5.83 -17.98 -10.64
C ARG A 23 5.23 -17.17 -11.78
N PHE A 24 4.17 -16.43 -11.52
CA PHE A 24 3.54 -15.57 -12.52
C PHE A 24 4.26 -14.22 -12.61
N CYS A 25 5.06 -14.01 -13.67
CA CYS A 25 5.69 -12.72 -13.97
C CYS A 25 4.65 -11.76 -14.56
N HIS A 26 3.87 -11.05 -13.77
CA HIS A 26 3.02 -10.00 -14.34
C HIS A 26 3.75 -8.66 -14.33
N THR A 27 3.69 -7.89 -15.41
CA THR A 27 4.18 -6.51 -15.48
C THR A 27 3.54 -5.67 -14.36
N LEU A 28 4.34 -4.97 -13.56
CA LEU A 28 3.82 -4.02 -12.57
C LEU A 28 3.13 -2.86 -13.31
N PRO A 29 1.92 -2.46 -12.89
CA PRO A 29 1.23 -1.34 -13.53
C PRO A 29 1.99 -0.04 -13.25
N GLU A 30 1.99 0.85 -14.23
CA GLU A 30 2.56 2.18 -14.06
C GLU A 30 1.83 2.99 -12.99
N ARG A 31 2.43 4.11 -12.57
CA ARG A 31 1.86 5.01 -11.56
C ARG A 31 0.43 5.42 -11.90
N ASP A 32 0.19 5.87 -13.12
CA ASP A 32 -1.13 6.38 -13.54
C ASP A 32 -2.19 5.28 -13.57
N GLN A 33 -1.80 4.05 -13.95
CA GLN A 33 -2.67 2.89 -13.90
C GLN A 33 -3.05 2.53 -12.45
N THR A 34 -2.08 2.58 -11.54
CA THR A 34 -2.30 2.34 -10.10
C THR A 34 -3.26 3.38 -9.50
N LEU A 35 -3.07 4.66 -9.86
CA LEU A 35 -3.96 5.75 -9.43
C LEU A 35 -5.36 5.61 -10.04
N ALA A 36 -5.48 5.16 -11.28
CA ALA A 36 -6.76 4.90 -11.92
C ALA A 36 -7.54 3.78 -11.22
N ILE A 37 -6.86 2.71 -10.78
CA ILE A 37 -7.47 1.64 -9.96
C ILE A 37 -7.99 2.21 -8.64
N ARG A 38 -7.17 2.97 -7.92
CA ARG A 38 -7.56 3.63 -6.65
C ARG A 38 -8.84 4.46 -6.80
N ASN A 39 -8.95 5.21 -7.91
CA ASN A 39 -10.08 6.11 -8.14
C ASN A 39 -11.41 5.40 -8.45
N GLN A 40 -11.41 4.06 -8.59
CA GLN A 40 -12.66 3.30 -8.77
C GLN A 40 -13.46 3.14 -7.46
N TYR A 41 -12.82 3.32 -6.29
CA TYR A 41 -13.46 3.25 -4.97
C TYR A 41 -14.31 1.99 -4.71
N SER A 42 -13.96 0.88 -5.36
CA SER A 42 -14.67 -0.41 -5.25
C SER A 42 -13.90 -1.42 -4.39
N LEU A 43 -14.61 -2.42 -3.87
CA LEU A 43 -13.98 -3.54 -3.18
C LEU A 43 -12.98 -4.28 -4.09
N ASP A 44 -13.32 -4.47 -5.36
CA ASP A 44 -12.43 -5.10 -6.33
C ASP A 44 -11.13 -4.30 -6.51
N ALA A 45 -11.22 -2.96 -6.56
CA ALA A 45 -10.05 -2.11 -6.63
C ALA A 45 -9.17 -2.22 -5.37
N LEU A 46 -9.78 -2.30 -4.17
CA LEU A 46 -9.04 -2.56 -2.94
C LEU A 46 -8.30 -3.90 -3.01
N ILE A 47 -8.97 -4.97 -3.43
CA ILE A 47 -8.35 -6.31 -3.56
C ILE A 47 -7.17 -6.26 -4.54
N VAL A 48 -7.35 -5.64 -5.70
CA VAL A 48 -6.28 -5.48 -6.70
C VAL A 48 -5.09 -4.73 -6.12
N LEU A 49 -5.31 -3.61 -5.43
CA LEU A 49 -4.24 -2.82 -4.84
C LEU A 49 -3.48 -3.58 -3.76
N LEU A 50 -4.17 -4.38 -2.95
CA LEU A 50 -3.55 -5.29 -1.99
C LEU A 50 -2.72 -6.36 -2.71
N CYS A 51 -3.27 -7.04 -3.72
CA CYS A 51 -2.52 -8.01 -4.52
C CYS A 51 -1.27 -7.38 -5.16
N LEU A 52 -1.37 -6.18 -5.72
CA LEU A 52 -0.25 -5.44 -6.29
C LEU A 52 0.80 -5.04 -5.24
N ALA A 53 0.39 -4.68 -4.02
CA ALA A 53 1.30 -4.36 -2.92
C ALA A 53 2.12 -5.58 -2.43
N ARG A 54 1.72 -6.80 -2.79
CA ARG A 54 2.36 -8.08 -2.43
C ARG A 54 2.79 -8.89 -3.64
N LYS A 55 2.74 -8.29 -4.82
CA LYS A 55 3.07 -9.00 -6.05
C LYS A 55 4.58 -9.23 -6.12
N GLY A 56 5.01 -10.41 -6.55
CA GLY A 56 6.44 -10.71 -6.71
C GLY A 56 7.20 -10.85 -5.38
N GLU A 57 6.54 -11.21 -4.28
CA GLU A 57 7.22 -11.47 -3.01
C GLU A 57 8.21 -12.64 -3.08
N MET A 58 9.45 -12.31 -3.45
CA MET A 58 10.60 -12.64 -2.63
C MET A 58 10.83 -11.42 -1.71
N LEU A 59 11.07 -11.65 -0.42
CA LEU A 59 10.85 -10.70 0.68
C LEU A 59 11.71 -9.41 0.70
N GLU A 60 12.44 -9.04 -0.36
CA GLU A 60 13.45 -7.97 -0.28
C GLU A 60 13.47 -6.91 -1.41
N ASP A 61 12.72 -7.04 -2.52
CA ASP A 61 13.21 -6.44 -3.78
C ASP A 61 12.37 -5.38 -4.55
N ASP A 62 11.43 -4.59 -4.00
CA ASP A 62 10.89 -3.48 -4.84
C ASP A 62 10.28 -2.23 -4.15
N PRO A 63 10.80 -1.00 -4.41
CA PRO A 63 10.13 0.26 -4.06
C PRO A 63 8.78 0.48 -4.77
N GLN A 64 8.49 -0.24 -5.87
CA GLN A 64 7.23 -0.11 -6.62
C GLN A 64 5.99 -0.60 -5.84
N HIS A 65 6.18 -1.39 -4.77
CA HIS A 65 5.09 -1.89 -3.92
C HIS A 65 4.50 -0.83 -2.98
N HIS A 66 5.20 0.29 -2.77
CA HIS A 66 4.73 1.34 -1.88
C HIS A 66 3.46 2.02 -2.43
N LEU A 67 3.44 2.33 -3.72
CA LEU A 67 2.32 3.07 -4.32
C LEU A 67 0.99 2.29 -4.25
N PRO A 68 0.92 0.99 -4.62
CA PRO A 68 -0.30 0.20 -4.43
C PRO A 68 -0.71 0.09 -2.96
N SER A 69 0.25 -0.08 -2.04
CA SER A 69 -0.01 -0.16 -0.60
C SER A 69 -0.61 1.14 -0.06
N ALA A 70 -0.07 2.30 -0.48
CA ALA A 70 -0.61 3.61 -0.15
C ALA A 70 -2.01 3.82 -0.74
N CYS A 71 -2.23 3.42 -1.99
CA CYS A 71 -3.53 3.52 -2.63
C CYS A 71 -4.58 2.63 -1.92
N ALA A 72 -4.20 1.43 -1.46
CA ALA A 72 -5.07 0.54 -0.69
C ALA A 72 -5.49 1.17 0.65
N PHE A 73 -4.58 1.88 1.32
CA PHE A 73 -4.93 2.64 2.53
C PHE A 73 -5.90 3.79 2.24
N ASP A 74 -5.65 4.56 1.17
CA ASP A 74 -6.45 5.73 0.81
C ASP A 74 -7.89 5.37 0.39
N ILE A 75 -8.06 4.24 -0.30
CA ILE A 75 -9.38 3.78 -0.80
C ILE A 75 -10.21 3.10 0.31
N LEU A 76 -9.56 2.50 1.31
CA LEU A 76 -10.22 1.68 2.33
C LEU A 76 -11.39 2.36 3.05
N PRO A 77 -11.32 3.64 3.50
CA PRO A 77 -12.46 4.26 4.20
C PRO A 77 -13.74 4.26 3.36
N ARG A 78 -13.63 4.53 2.05
CA ARG A 78 -14.79 4.51 1.15
C ARG A 78 -15.32 3.11 0.92
N VAL A 79 -14.43 2.13 0.76
CA VAL A 79 -14.83 0.72 0.63
C VAL A 79 -15.54 0.22 1.89
N LEU A 80 -15.03 0.58 3.07
CA LEU A 80 -15.71 0.26 4.33
C LEU A 80 -17.09 0.91 4.39
N TYR A 81 -17.21 2.16 3.93
CA TYR A 81 -18.48 2.88 3.95
C TYR A 81 -19.53 2.25 3.02
N THR A 82 -19.13 1.80 1.83
CA THR A 82 -20.04 1.17 0.86
C THR A 82 -20.31 -0.31 1.13
N HIS A 83 -19.55 -0.97 2.00
CA HIS A 83 -19.67 -2.40 2.30
C HIS A 83 -19.88 -2.65 3.80
N TRP A 84 -21.15 -2.65 4.24
CA TRP A 84 -21.56 -2.83 5.63
C TRP A 84 -20.92 -4.04 6.36
N PRO A 85 -20.82 -5.24 5.75
CA PRO A 85 -20.20 -6.39 6.44
C PRO A 85 -18.73 -6.13 6.81
N LEU A 86 -17.98 -5.42 5.95
CA LEU A 86 -16.60 -5.04 6.21
C LEU A 86 -16.53 -3.90 7.24
N ARG A 87 -17.47 -2.96 7.18
CA ARG A 87 -17.60 -1.86 8.13
C ARG A 87 -17.73 -2.36 9.56
N TYR A 88 -18.54 -3.38 9.82
CA TYR A 88 -18.82 -3.84 11.18
C TYR A 88 -17.57 -4.30 11.95
N ARG A 89 -16.60 -4.92 11.26
CA ARG A 89 -15.34 -5.43 11.86
C ARG A 89 -14.10 -4.69 11.37
N TRP A 90 -14.27 -3.47 10.90
CA TRP A 90 -13.23 -2.76 10.17
C TRP A 90 -11.94 -2.56 10.97
N GLU A 91 -11.99 -2.41 12.29
CA GLU A 91 -10.79 -2.26 13.12
C GLU A 91 -9.94 -3.53 13.17
N HIS A 92 -10.58 -4.70 13.20
CA HIS A 92 -9.87 -5.99 13.13
C HIS A 92 -9.29 -6.21 11.74
N LEU A 93 -10.08 -5.92 10.70
CA LEU A 93 -9.59 -5.94 9.32
C LEU A 93 -8.39 -5.00 9.15
N PHE A 94 -8.47 -3.80 9.70
CA PHE A 94 -7.38 -2.83 9.68
C PHE A 94 -6.13 -3.39 10.35
N ALA A 95 -6.24 -3.99 11.53
CA ALA A 95 -5.09 -4.59 12.21
C ALA A 95 -4.43 -5.72 11.39
N CYS A 96 -5.23 -6.56 10.71
CA CYS A 96 -4.71 -7.58 9.80
C CYS A 96 -4.00 -6.96 8.60
N LEU A 97 -4.62 -5.95 7.96
CA LEU A 97 -4.03 -5.24 6.83
C LEU A 97 -2.75 -4.50 7.23
N ASP A 98 -2.74 -3.90 8.42
CA ASP A 98 -1.59 -3.18 8.95
C ASP A 98 -0.39 -4.09 9.06
N ARG A 99 -0.57 -5.28 9.66
CA ARG A 99 0.49 -6.26 9.85
C ARG A 99 1.00 -6.89 8.55
N ILE A 100 0.13 -7.09 7.56
CA ILE A 100 0.48 -7.81 6.32
C ILE A 100 0.98 -6.85 5.21
N TYR A 101 0.43 -5.63 5.14
CA TYR A 101 0.63 -4.74 4.00
C TYR A 101 1.29 -3.39 4.34
N TRP A 102 1.04 -2.83 5.53
CA TRP A 102 1.40 -1.44 5.85
C TRP A 102 2.56 -1.29 6.83
N GLN A 103 2.83 -2.29 7.69
CA GLN A 103 4.04 -2.39 8.48
C GLN A 103 5.16 -3.00 7.63
N ARG A 104 5.73 -2.19 6.73
CA ARG A 104 6.83 -2.60 5.86
C ARG A 104 8.01 -1.63 5.89
N VAL A 105 9.18 -2.22 5.68
CA VAL A 105 10.42 -1.55 5.28
C VAL A 105 10.59 -1.81 3.79
N TYR A 106 10.75 -0.77 3.00
CA TYR A 106 11.02 -0.85 1.57
C TYR A 106 12.54 -0.81 1.33
N LEU A 107 12.98 -1.26 0.15
CA LEU A 107 14.40 -1.42 -0.23
C LEU A 107 15.25 -0.16 0.00
N ASP A 108 14.70 1.02 -0.22
CA ASP A 108 15.38 2.30 0.05
C ASP A 108 15.50 2.61 1.56
N GLY A 109 15.31 1.61 2.42
CA GLY A 109 15.20 1.72 3.86
C GLY A 109 13.95 2.46 4.31
N SER A 110 13.07 2.91 3.41
CA SER A 110 11.95 3.73 3.82
C SER A 110 10.93 2.90 4.59
N CYS A 111 10.51 3.41 5.74
CA CYS A 111 9.39 2.85 6.48
C CYS A 111 8.23 3.84 6.43
N TYR A 112 7.04 3.33 6.15
CA TYR A 112 5.82 4.14 6.12
C TYR A 112 4.88 3.72 7.24
N MET A 113 4.23 4.71 7.84
CA MET A 113 3.20 4.49 8.86
C MET A 113 1.83 4.89 8.33
N TYR A 114 0.88 4.00 8.53
CA TYR A 114 -0.50 4.13 8.14
C TYR A 114 -1.37 4.14 9.41
N PRO A 115 -1.64 5.31 10.02
CA PRO A 115 -2.21 5.34 11.36
C PRO A 115 -3.73 5.12 11.37
N ILE A 116 -4.19 4.21 12.22
CA ILE A 116 -5.62 3.93 12.45
C ILE A 116 -6.44 5.19 12.82
N LYS A 117 -5.84 6.16 13.52
CA LYS A 117 -6.50 7.44 13.86
C LYS A 117 -6.97 8.20 12.61
N LYS A 118 -6.22 8.13 11.50
CA LYS A 118 -6.63 8.74 10.22
C LYS A 118 -7.83 8.00 9.62
N MET A 119 -7.85 6.67 9.72
CA MET A 119 -8.97 5.85 9.27
C MET A 119 -10.26 6.23 10.01
N ARG A 120 -10.21 6.33 11.34
CA ARG A 120 -11.33 6.79 12.18
C ARG A 120 -11.85 8.16 11.75
N ALA A 121 -10.94 9.13 11.56
CA ALA A 121 -11.32 10.48 11.15
C ALA A 121 -11.99 10.50 9.76
N HIS A 122 -11.50 9.73 8.80
CA HIS A 122 -12.09 9.68 7.46
C HIS A 122 -13.48 9.03 7.47
N LEU A 123 -13.65 7.98 8.27
CA LEU A 123 -14.95 7.36 8.44
C LEU A 123 -15.95 8.33 9.09
N MET A 124 -15.54 9.09 10.11
CA MET A 124 -16.37 10.15 10.70
C MET A 124 -16.74 11.24 9.68
N MET A 125 -15.82 11.60 8.77
CA MET A 125 -16.14 12.53 7.69
C MET A 125 -17.18 11.97 6.72
N LEU A 126 -17.09 10.69 6.35
CA LEU A 126 -18.07 10.03 5.49
C LEU A 126 -19.43 9.83 6.18
N ASP A 127 -19.43 9.60 7.49
CA ASP A 127 -20.65 9.51 8.30
C ASP A 127 -21.37 10.89 8.34
N ALA A 128 -20.62 12.00 8.30
CA ALA A 128 -21.17 13.36 8.24
C ALA A 128 -21.59 13.81 6.82
N ASP A 129 -20.78 13.46 5.81
CA ASP A 129 -21.06 13.73 4.40
C ASP A 129 -20.56 12.56 3.53
N PRO A 130 -21.46 11.74 2.96
CA PRO A 130 -21.07 10.61 2.09
C PRO A 130 -20.29 11.04 0.84
N ALA A 131 -20.49 12.28 0.37
CA ALA A 131 -19.82 12.84 -0.79
C ALA A 131 -18.49 13.54 -0.44
N ALA A 132 -18.10 13.56 0.84
CA ALA A 132 -16.91 14.25 1.31
C ALA A 132 -15.66 13.83 0.53
N LYS A 133 -14.86 14.80 0.11
CA LYS A 133 -13.54 14.54 -0.48
C LYS A 133 -12.55 14.21 0.64
N LEU A 134 -12.21 12.93 0.76
CA LEU A 134 -11.19 12.49 1.70
C LEU A 134 -9.79 12.96 1.25
N PRO A 135 -8.96 13.49 2.15
CA PRO A 135 -7.58 13.80 1.82
C PRO A 135 -6.83 12.52 1.48
N GLN A 136 -6.08 12.53 0.37
CA GLN A 136 -5.15 11.45 0.03
C GLN A 136 -3.98 11.50 1.02
N LYS A 137 -3.74 10.40 1.73
CA LYS A 137 -2.77 10.32 2.82
C LYS A 137 -1.92 9.08 2.67
N SER A 138 -1.23 8.97 1.53
CA SER A 138 -0.07 8.10 1.36
C SER A 138 0.79 8.20 2.63
N GLY A 139 1.09 7.05 3.25
CA GLY A 139 1.56 6.93 4.63
C GLY A 139 2.64 7.94 5.06
N LYS A 140 2.74 8.20 6.36
CA LYS A 140 3.82 9.08 6.85
C LYS A 140 5.13 8.29 6.77
N ARG A 141 6.06 8.73 5.93
CA ARG A 141 7.44 8.19 5.94
C ARG A 141 8.05 8.48 7.32
N LEU A 142 8.40 7.42 8.05
CA LEU A 142 8.93 7.49 9.41
C LEU A 142 10.45 7.68 9.40
N ARG A 143 11.18 6.87 8.63
CA ARG A 143 12.66 6.86 8.54
C ARG A 143 13.14 6.24 7.22
N VAL A 144 14.38 6.53 6.87
CA VAL A 144 15.25 5.69 6.02
C VAL A 144 16.10 4.88 6.97
N ILE A 145 15.97 3.56 6.94
CA ILE A 145 16.89 2.65 7.59
C ILE A 145 18.08 2.54 6.63
N CYS A 146 19.18 3.27 6.91
CA CYS A 146 20.44 3.02 6.23
C CYS A 146 21.01 1.72 6.78
N ASP A 147 20.98 0.65 5.99
CA ASP A 147 21.55 -0.66 6.34
C ASP A 147 23.08 -0.71 6.25
N ASP A 148 23.76 0.44 6.16
CA ASP A 148 25.22 0.48 6.13
C ASP A 148 25.78 1.07 7.44
N PRO A 149 26.10 0.22 8.44
CA PRO A 149 26.67 0.68 9.71
C PRO A 149 28.02 1.38 9.51
N LEU A 150 28.75 1.09 8.42
CA LEU A 150 29.99 1.79 8.07
C LEU A 150 29.73 3.22 7.61
N ARG A 151 28.67 3.45 6.83
CA ARG A 151 28.31 4.77 6.32
C ARG A 151 27.77 5.70 7.42
N LEU A 152 27.05 5.13 8.39
CA LEU A 152 26.64 5.82 9.62
C LEU A 152 27.84 6.17 10.53
N ALA A 153 28.89 5.33 10.54
CA ALA A 153 30.13 5.63 11.24
C ALA A 153 30.93 6.73 10.51
N GLU A 154 31.03 6.68 9.18
CA GLU A 154 31.67 7.70 8.35
C GLU A 154 30.98 9.06 8.47
N GLU A 155 29.64 9.14 8.40
CA GLU A 155 28.91 10.40 8.57
C GLU A 155 29.07 10.98 9.99
N ARG A 156 29.16 10.12 11.01
CA ARG A 156 29.44 10.55 12.39
C ARG A 156 30.86 11.08 12.55
N ILE A 157 31.84 10.43 11.92
CA ILE A 157 33.25 10.86 11.93
C ILE A 157 33.40 12.18 11.15
N LEU A 158 32.81 12.30 9.96
CA LEU A 158 32.85 13.52 9.14
C LEU A 158 32.18 14.71 9.84
N ARG A 159 31.07 14.49 10.55
CA ARG A 159 30.44 15.53 11.39
C ARG A 159 31.28 15.90 12.61
N ALA A 160 32.00 14.95 13.21
CA ALA A 160 32.89 15.24 14.33
C ALA A 160 34.13 16.05 13.90
N ILE A 161 34.65 15.79 12.70
CA ILE A 161 35.82 16.51 12.14
C ILE A 161 35.44 17.91 11.66
N SER A 162 34.19 18.12 11.21
CA SER A 162 33.72 19.43 10.71
C SER A 162 33.37 20.44 11.81
N VAL A 163 33.50 20.06 13.09
CA VAL A 163 33.21 20.90 14.28
C VAL A 163 34.49 21.25 15.06
N THR A 164 35.65 20.85 14.54
CA THR A 164 37.00 21.27 14.96
C THR A 164 37.64 22.15 13.91
#